data_AF-A0A957UUX2-F1
#
_entry.id   AF-A0A957UUX2-F1
#
_cell.length_a   1.000
_cell.length_b   1.000
_cell.length_c   1.000
_cell.angle_alpha   90.00
_cell.angle_beta   90.00
_cell.angle_gamma   90.00
#
_symmetry.space_group_name_H-M   'P 1'
#
loop_
_entity.id
_entity.type
_entity.pdbx_description
1 polymer ?
#
loop_
_entity_poly.entity_id
_entity_poly.type
_entity_poly.pdbx_seq_one_letter_code
_entity_poly.pdbx_strand_id
1 'polypeptide(L)'
;MTDIRCDHAETERRFCALHAYYAEHVLAGDAFRCVHCAACKASYTNELGRYAEGQLNAPGTHYDLTVDGRPLRIVVVGQESGAGIAHTTMMQRRTAITRTANEQRFVAEAGYDARTQHMKGITSALRLLFGNGLGHEYAGEFIPLADGNRVHLLHCFALVNYLLCSAHSHQRSKRGESTATMRRNCLVHFRATLEILAPTVIIVGGST
;
A
#
# COMPACT_ATOMS: atom_id res chain seq x y z
N MET A 1 15.23 19.47 16.90
CA MET A 1 13.98 19.03 16.26
C MET A 1 14.33 18.55 14.87
N THR A 2 13.87 17.37 14.48
CA THR A 2 14.01 16.85 13.12
C THR A 2 13.26 17.75 12.14
N ASP A 3 13.90 18.22 11.08
CA ASP A 3 13.28 19.03 10.02
C ASP A 3 12.62 18.09 9.00
N ILE A 4 11.29 18.01 9.03
CA ILE A 4 10.51 17.16 8.12
C ILE A 4 9.71 18.05 7.16
N ARG A 5 9.91 17.84 5.86
CA ARG A 5 9.21 18.57 4.79
C ARG A 5 8.52 17.59 3.85
N CYS A 6 7.39 18.00 3.28
CA CYS A 6 6.67 17.23 2.28
C CYS A 6 6.72 17.95 0.92
N ASP A 7 7.16 17.24 -0.12
CA ASP A 7 7.06 17.69 -1.49
C ASP A 7 5.75 17.16 -2.11
N HIS A 8 4.71 17.97 -2.02
CA HIS A 8 3.40 17.62 -2.57
C HIS A 8 3.40 17.55 -4.10
N ALA A 9 4.21 18.38 -4.76
CA ALA A 9 4.28 18.39 -6.22
C ALA A 9 4.91 17.10 -6.74
N GLU A 10 5.99 16.64 -6.10
CA GLU A 10 6.64 15.37 -6.45
C GLU A 10 5.74 14.17 -6.09
N THR A 11 5.06 14.21 -4.95
CA THR A 11 4.07 13.18 -4.57
C THR A 11 2.99 13.03 -5.64
N GLU A 12 2.44 14.14 -6.12
CA GLU A 12 1.41 14.14 -7.16
C GLU A 12 1.98 13.70 -8.52
N ARG A 13 3.21 14.11 -8.86
CA ARG A 13 3.89 13.65 -10.07
C ARG A 13 4.04 12.13 -10.09
N ARG A 14 4.46 11.51 -8.98
CA ARG A 14 4.56 10.05 -8.86
C ARG A 14 3.21 9.37 -8.90
N PHE A 15 2.20 9.95 -8.26
CA PHE A 15 0.83 9.45 -8.33
C PHE A 15 0.33 9.41 -9.78
N CYS A 16 0.48 10.50 -10.52
CA CYS A 16 0.13 10.60 -11.94
C CYS A 16 0.93 9.62 -12.82
N ALA A 17 2.24 9.50 -12.61
CA ALA A 17 3.09 8.56 -13.35
C ALA A 17 2.66 7.10 -13.11
N LEU A 18 2.37 6.73 -11.87
CA LEU A 18 1.91 5.39 -11.51
C LEU A 18 0.50 5.12 -12.06
N HIS A 19 -0.37 6.12 -12.02
CA HIS A 19 -1.70 6.06 -12.63
C HIS A 19 -1.62 5.84 -14.14
N ALA A 20 -0.79 6.60 -14.85
CA ALA A 20 -0.57 6.43 -16.28
C ALA A 20 -0.07 5.02 -16.62
N TYR A 21 0.93 4.53 -15.88
CA TYR A 21 1.44 3.16 -16.05
C TYR A 21 0.34 2.10 -15.86
N TYR A 22 -0.47 2.21 -14.82
CA TYR A 22 -1.55 1.25 -14.60
C TYR A 22 -2.67 1.35 -15.63
N ALA A 23 -3.02 2.56 -16.07
CA ALA A 23 -4.01 2.74 -17.14
C ALA A 23 -3.55 2.05 -18.44
N GLU A 24 -2.26 2.11 -18.76
CA GLU A 24 -1.72 1.45 -19.94
C GLU A 24 -1.66 -0.08 -19.79
N HIS A 25 -1.17 -0.58 -18.66
CA HIS A 25 -0.74 -1.98 -18.55
C HIS A 25 -1.59 -2.87 -17.64
N VAL A 26 -2.49 -2.32 -16.81
CA VAL A 26 -3.16 -3.10 -15.76
C VAL A 26 -4.66 -2.85 -15.70
N LEU A 27 -5.09 -1.63 -15.40
CA LEU A 27 -6.49 -1.28 -15.18
C LEU A 27 -6.73 0.18 -15.58
N ALA A 28 -7.58 0.42 -16.60
CA ALA A 28 -8.04 1.74 -16.99
C ALA A 28 -9.57 1.83 -16.85
N GLY A 29 -10.03 2.60 -15.85
CA GLY A 29 -11.44 2.53 -15.44
C GLY A 29 -11.78 1.11 -15.01
N ASP A 30 -12.80 0.52 -15.62
CA ASP A 30 -13.21 -0.87 -15.37
C ASP A 30 -12.53 -1.90 -16.29
N ALA A 31 -11.69 -1.46 -17.22
CA ALA A 31 -11.05 -2.35 -18.18
C ALA A 31 -9.72 -2.89 -17.64
N PHE A 32 -9.69 -4.18 -17.29
CA PHE A 32 -8.45 -4.88 -16.95
C PHE A 32 -7.66 -5.25 -18.21
N ARG A 33 -6.39 -4.81 -18.27
CA ARG A 33 -5.53 -4.80 -19.47
C ARG A 33 -4.22 -5.57 -19.31
N CYS A 34 -4.02 -6.24 -18.18
CA CYS A 34 -2.81 -7.01 -17.97
C CYS A 34 -2.70 -8.15 -18.99
N VAL A 35 -1.66 -8.08 -19.83
CA VAL A 35 -1.38 -9.06 -20.90
C VAL A 35 -1.16 -10.49 -20.37
N HIS A 36 -0.83 -10.62 -19.08
CA HIS A 36 -0.59 -11.91 -18.43
C HIS A 36 -1.84 -12.54 -17.80
N CYS A 37 -3.01 -11.87 -17.87
CA CYS A 37 -4.24 -12.31 -17.20
C CYS A 37 -4.59 -13.78 -17.50
N ALA A 38 -4.64 -14.16 -18.77
CA ALA A 38 -5.01 -15.51 -19.19
C ALA A 38 -4.08 -16.58 -18.60
N ALA A 39 -2.77 -16.35 -18.66
CA ALA A 39 -1.78 -17.27 -18.10
C ALA A 39 -1.87 -17.35 -16.56
N CYS A 40 -2.13 -16.24 -15.89
CA CYS A 40 -2.33 -16.22 -14.43
C CYS A 40 -3.58 -17.00 -14.02
N LYS A 41 -4.71 -16.78 -14.69
CA LYS A 41 -5.95 -17.53 -14.47
C LYS A 41 -5.77 -19.03 -14.72
N ALA A 42 -5.17 -19.40 -15.85
CA ALA A 42 -4.93 -20.80 -16.20
C ALA A 42 -3.99 -21.51 -15.20
N SER A 43 -3.05 -20.76 -14.59
CA SER A 43 -2.17 -21.33 -13.56
C SER A 43 -2.90 -21.62 -12.24
N TYR A 44 -4.04 -20.98 -11.99
CA TYR A 44 -4.83 -21.16 -10.79
C TYR A 44 -5.93 -22.20 -11.04
N THR A 45 -5.69 -23.44 -10.61
CA THR A 45 -6.55 -24.60 -10.92
C THR A 45 -7.64 -24.87 -9.88
N ASN A 46 -7.81 -24.00 -8.88
CA ASN A 46 -8.80 -24.20 -7.83
C ASN A 46 -10.17 -23.73 -8.32
N GLU A 47 -11.01 -24.67 -8.72
CA GLU A 47 -12.36 -24.42 -9.26
C GLU A 47 -13.32 -23.78 -8.25
N LEU A 48 -13.05 -23.95 -6.94
CA LEU A 48 -13.81 -23.32 -5.85
C LEU A 48 -13.20 -21.99 -5.39
N GLY A 49 -12.11 -21.58 -6.03
CA GLY A 49 -11.33 -20.41 -5.69
C GLY A 49 -11.89 -19.13 -6.29
N ARG A 50 -11.53 -17.99 -5.70
CA ARG A 50 -11.85 -16.67 -6.26
C ARG A 50 -10.58 -16.02 -6.78
N TYR A 51 -10.61 -15.62 -8.05
CA TYR A 51 -9.60 -14.76 -8.66
C TYR A 51 -10.13 -13.32 -8.74
N ALA A 52 -9.37 -12.36 -8.24
CA ALA A 52 -9.72 -10.94 -8.24
C ALA A 52 -8.65 -10.13 -9.00
N GLU A 53 -9.06 -9.50 -10.09
CA GLU A 53 -8.20 -8.75 -11.01
C GLU A 53 -7.98 -7.31 -10.56
N GLY A 54 -6.86 -6.70 -10.98
CA GLY A 54 -6.66 -5.25 -10.91
C GLY A 54 -6.78 -4.64 -9.52
N GLN A 55 -5.82 -4.90 -8.63
CA GLN A 55 -5.75 -4.35 -7.28
C GLN A 55 -4.59 -3.37 -7.16
N LEU A 56 -4.81 -2.14 -7.64
CA LEU A 56 -3.75 -1.16 -7.82
C LEU A 56 -3.13 -0.71 -6.48
N ASN A 57 -1.86 -0.33 -6.56
CA ASN A 57 -1.08 0.26 -5.47
C ASN A 57 -1.27 1.77 -5.44
N ALA A 58 -1.02 2.42 -4.30
CA ALA A 58 -1.11 3.87 -4.22
C ALA A 58 -0.09 4.48 -3.24
N PRO A 59 0.61 5.56 -3.63
CA PRO A 59 1.31 6.40 -2.67
C PRO A 59 0.32 7.16 -1.80
N GLY A 60 0.69 7.35 -0.53
CA GLY A 60 0.02 8.27 0.38
C GLY A 60 0.08 9.72 -0.12
N THR A 61 -0.68 10.60 0.53
CA THR A 61 -0.75 12.03 0.14
C THR A 61 0.50 12.84 0.54
N HIS A 62 1.35 12.26 1.39
CA HIS A 62 2.59 12.86 1.87
C HIS A 62 3.76 11.89 1.67
N TYR A 63 3.86 11.31 0.47
CA TYR A 63 4.81 10.23 0.20
C TYR A 63 6.26 10.71 0.03
N ASP A 64 6.46 11.81 -0.69
CA ASP A 64 7.79 12.40 -0.89
C ASP A 64 8.14 13.31 0.29
N LEU A 65 8.75 12.72 1.31
CA LEU A 65 9.25 13.45 2.46
C LEU A 65 10.76 13.72 2.36
N THR A 66 11.20 14.78 3.01
CA THR A 66 12.60 15.05 3.32
C THR A 66 12.76 15.15 4.83
N VAL A 67 13.73 14.42 5.39
CA VAL A 67 14.06 14.42 6.82
C VAL A 67 15.52 14.86 6.97
N ASP A 68 15.73 16.01 7.62
CA ASP A 68 17.05 16.64 7.79
C ASP A 68 17.83 16.73 6.46
N GLY A 69 17.15 17.16 5.40
CA GLY A 69 17.70 17.30 4.05
C GLY A 69 17.86 15.99 3.25
N ARG A 70 17.48 14.83 3.81
CA ARG A 70 17.58 13.53 3.12
C ARG A 70 16.22 13.02 2.66
N PRO A 71 16.09 12.48 1.44
CA PRO A 71 14.82 11.95 0.96
C PRO A 71 14.37 10.71 1.73
N LEU A 72 13.15 10.73 2.23
CA LEU A 72 12.48 9.61 2.88
C LEU A 72 11.22 9.25 2.08
N ARG A 73 11.28 8.11 1.39
CA ARG A 73 10.19 7.56 0.58
C ARG A 73 9.97 6.12 1.01
N ILE A 74 8.90 5.90 1.76
CA ILE A 74 8.66 4.62 2.43
C ILE A 74 7.66 3.79 1.60
N VAL A 75 8.10 2.66 1.09
CA VAL A 75 7.22 1.65 0.49
C VAL A 75 6.97 0.54 1.50
N VAL A 76 5.71 0.25 1.77
CA VAL A 76 5.30 -0.93 2.52
C VAL A 76 4.82 -1.98 1.53
N VAL A 77 5.51 -3.12 1.50
CA VAL A 77 5.24 -4.22 0.58
C VAL A 77 4.41 -5.30 1.26
N GLY A 78 3.18 -5.49 0.77
CA GLY A 78 2.36 -6.67 1.04
C GLY A 78 2.44 -7.69 -0.10
N GLN A 79 1.92 -8.90 0.12
CA GLN A 79 1.83 -9.91 -0.95
C GLN A 79 0.69 -9.61 -1.92
N GLU A 80 -0.55 -9.64 -1.43
CA GLU A 80 -1.79 -9.41 -2.21
C GLU A 80 -2.90 -8.89 -1.31
N SER A 81 -4.01 -8.42 -1.90
CA SER A 81 -5.18 -8.03 -1.10
C SER A 81 -5.97 -9.26 -0.64
N GLY A 82 -6.09 -9.41 0.68
CA GLY A 82 -6.91 -10.44 1.32
C GLY A 82 -8.43 -10.21 1.22
N ALA A 83 -8.88 -9.09 0.65
CA ALA A 83 -10.31 -8.79 0.49
C ALA A 83 -10.92 -9.45 -0.77
N GLY A 84 -10.09 -9.87 -1.73
CA GLY A 84 -10.57 -10.45 -3.00
C GLY A 84 -11.45 -9.50 -3.83
N ILE A 85 -11.30 -8.19 -3.65
CA ILE A 85 -12.06 -7.18 -4.38
C ILE A 85 -11.35 -6.93 -5.71
N ALA A 86 -12.03 -7.16 -6.83
CA ALA A 86 -11.50 -6.85 -8.15
C ALA A 86 -11.59 -5.35 -8.45
N HIS A 87 -10.77 -4.88 -9.39
CA HIS A 87 -10.76 -3.51 -9.91
C HIS A 87 -10.63 -2.44 -8.80
N THR A 88 -9.81 -2.72 -7.79
CA THR A 88 -9.48 -1.72 -6.76
C THR A 88 -8.58 -0.65 -7.36
N THR A 89 -9.10 0.56 -7.47
CA THR A 89 -8.36 1.71 -8.03
C THR A 89 -7.36 2.29 -7.04
N MET A 90 -6.43 3.10 -7.54
CA MET A 90 -5.48 3.83 -6.68
C MET A 90 -6.18 4.74 -5.68
N MET A 91 -7.28 5.39 -6.09
CA MET A 91 -8.06 6.26 -5.23
C MET A 91 -8.78 5.48 -4.14
N GLN A 92 -9.41 4.35 -4.46
CA GLN A 92 -10.01 3.47 -3.46
C GLN A 92 -8.97 2.98 -2.45
N ARG A 93 -7.76 2.64 -2.91
CA ARG A 93 -6.64 2.25 -2.03
C ARG A 93 -6.23 3.38 -1.08
N ARG A 94 -6.06 4.60 -1.59
CA ARG A 94 -5.71 5.78 -0.79
C ARG A 94 -6.81 6.09 0.25
N THR A 95 -8.08 6.05 -0.15
CA THR A 95 -9.23 6.23 0.74
C THR A 95 -9.26 5.18 1.85
N ALA A 96 -8.97 3.91 1.54
CA ALA A 96 -8.93 2.86 2.55
C ALA A 96 -7.87 3.11 3.63
N ILE A 97 -6.68 3.59 3.24
CA ILE A 97 -5.62 3.97 4.19
C ILE A 97 -6.02 5.20 5.02
N THR A 98 -6.57 6.23 4.38
CA THR A 98 -7.10 7.41 5.08
C THR A 98 -8.15 7.03 6.11
N ARG A 99 -9.05 6.11 5.76
CA ARG A 99 -10.04 5.58 6.68
C ARG A 99 -9.40 4.88 7.88
N THR A 100 -8.41 4.03 7.66
CA THR A 100 -7.65 3.39 8.75
C THR A 100 -6.89 4.40 9.63
N ALA A 101 -6.43 5.53 9.07
CA ALA A 101 -5.84 6.60 9.86
C ALA A 101 -6.88 7.25 10.80
N ASN A 102 -8.05 7.61 10.26
CA ASN A 102 -9.02 8.43 10.98
C ASN A 102 -9.95 7.61 11.92
N GLU A 103 -10.40 6.45 11.44
CA GLU A 103 -11.49 5.68 12.06
C GLU A 103 -11.00 4.49 12.89
N GLN A 104 -9.70 4.19 12.87
CA GLN A 104 -9.14 3.08 13.64
C GLN A 104 -8.02 3.55 14.58
N ARG A 105 -7.83 2.79 15.65
CA ARG A 105 -6.83 3.03 16.69
C ARG A 105 -5.89 1.84 16.83
N PHE A 106 -4.73 2.07 17.44
CA PHE A 106 -3.79 0.98 17.67
C PHE A 106 -4.46 -0.14 18.49
N VAL A 107 -5.13 0.21 19.59
CA VAL A 107 -6.05 -0.66 20.33
C VAL A 107 -7.46 -0.07 20.22
N ALA A 108 -8.51 -0.88 20.32
CA ALA A 108 -9.88 -0.36 20.30
C ALA A 108 -10.10 0.68 21.42
N GLU A 109 -10.79 1.76 21.08
CA GLU A 109 -11.13 2.86 21.99
C GLU A 109 -12.61 3.24 21.79
N ALA A 110 -13.18 4.04 22.68
CA ALA A 110 -14.59 4.45 22.57
C ALA A 110 -14.86 5.13 21.22
N GLY A 111 -15.73 4.53 20.40
CA GLY A 111 -16.08 5.03 19.07
C GLY A 111 -15.08 4.69 17.95
N TYR A 112 -14.04 3.90 18.22
CA TYR A 112 -13.02 3.53 17.23
C TYR A 112 -12.62 2.05 17.29
N ASP A 113 -12.64 1.41 16.12
CA ASP A 113 -12.20 0.03 15.98
C ASP A 113 -10.68 -0.12 16.13
N ALA A 114 -10.25 -1.30 16.58
CA ALA A 114 -8.83 -1.65 16.56
C ALA A 114 -8.33 -1.88 15.12
N ARG A 115 -7.09 -1.43 14.86
CA ARG A 115 -6.36 -1.78 13.64
C ARG A 115 -6.07 -3.28 13.59
N THR A 116 -6.02 -3.81 12.37
CA THR A 116 -5.56 -5.17 12.11
C THR A 116 -4.10 -5.34 12.56
N GLN A 117 -3.68 -6.58 12.84
CA GLN A 117 -2.32 -6.88 13.28
C GLN A 117 -1.26 -6.38 12.27
N HIS A 118 -1.57 -6.48 10.98
CA HIS A 118 -0.72 -5.97 9.91
C HIS A 118 -0.55 -4.44 10.00
N MET A 119 -1.65 -3.70 10.16
CA MET A 119 -1.60 -2.24 10.26
C MET A 119 -0.96 -1.76 11.57
N LYS A 120 -1.07 -2.52 12.67
CA LYS A 120 -0.32 -2.28 13.91
C LYS A 120 1.18 -2.36 13.66
N GLY A 121 1.65 -3.43 13.01
CA GLY A 121 3.07 -3.59 12.67
C GLY A 121 3.61 -2.45 11.80
N ILE A 122 2.84 -2.05 10.78
CA ILE A 122 3.18 -0.88 9.94
C ILE A 122 3.25 0.39 10.79
N THR A 123 2.26 0.62 11.66
CA THR A 123 2.21 1.79 12.53
C THR A 123 3.45 1.84 13.43
N SER A 124 3.83 0.73 14.08
CA SER A 124 5.03 0.65 14.91
C SER A 124 6.30 0.93 14.12
N ALA A 125 6.45 0.36 12.92
CA ALA A 125 7.61 0.60 12.06
C ALA A 125 7.72 2.08 11.64
N LEU A 126 6.60 2.70 11.26
CA LEU A 126 6.56 4.11 10.91
C LEU A 126 6.88 5.01 12.11
N ARG A 127 6.33 4.73 13.31
CA ARG A 127 6.67 5.49 14.52
C ARG A 127 8.17 5.43 14.81
N LEU A 128 8.80 4.27 14.65
CA LEU A 128 10.25 4.14 14.81
C LEU A 128 11.02 4.96 13.76
N LEU A 129 10.64 4.90 12.49
CA LEU A 129 11.28 5.67 11.41
C LEU A 129 11.20 7.17 11.62
N PHE A 130 10.10 7.67 12.17
CA PHE A 130 9.92 9.10 12.47
C PHE A 130 10.41 9.51 13.86
N GLY A 131 10.99 8.59 14.64
CA GLY A 131 11.52 8.91 15.97
C GLY A 131 10.47 9.09 17.08
N ASN A 132 9.21 8.69 16.84
CA ASN A 132 8.11 8.78 17.81
C ASN A 132 8.10 7.64 18.84
N GLY A 133 9.06 6.71 18.76
CA GLY A 133 9.16 5.54 19.64
C GLY A 133 8.01 4.53 19.45
N LEU A 134 8.08 3.41 20.16
CA LEU A 134 6.96 2.47 20.24
C LEU A 134 5.87 3.02 21.17
N GLY A 135 4.62 2.70 20.86
CA GLY A 135 3.47 3.11 21.67
C GLY A 135 2.15 2.90 20.91
N HIS A 136 1.03 3.10 21.61
CA HIS A 136 -0.32 2.80 21.10
C HIS A 136 -1.21 4.05 20.99
N GLU A 137 -0.69 5.21 21.38
CA GLU A 137 -1.41 6.46 21.54
C GLU A 137 -1.58 7.15 20.19
N TYR A 138 -2.82 7.52 19.86
CA TYR A 138 -3.14 8.17 18.58
C TYR A 138 -2.38 9.48 18.37
N ALA A 139 -2.15 10.26 19.44
CA ALA A 139 -1.38 11.50 19.35
C ALA A 139 0.08 11.30 18.90
N GLY A 140 0.66 10.12 19.19
CA GLY A 140 2.01 9.73 18.76
C GLY A 140 2.08 9.29 17.30
N GLU A 141 0.97 9.29 16.58
CA GLU A 141 0.89 8.86 15.17
C GLU A 141 0.95 10.02 14.18
N PHE A 142 1.14 11.24 14.69
CA PHE A 142 1.26 12.44 13.88
C PHE A 142 2.69 12.95 13.90
N ILE A 143 3.23 13.25 12.71
CA ILE A 143 4.54 13.87 12.53
C ILE A 143 4.37 15.38 12.34
N PRO A 144 5.16 16.21 13.02
CA PRO A 144 5.21 17.64 12.75
C PRO A 144 5.99 17.89 11.45
N LEU A 145 5.47 18.79 10.61
CA LEU A 145 6.13 19.28 9.41
C LEU A 145 6.71 20.68 9.66
N ALA A 146 7.70 21.05 8.86
CA ALA A 146 8.43 22.33 8.98
C ALA A 146 7.54 23.57 8.75
N ASP A 147 6.43 23.40 8.05
CA ASP A 147 5.42 24.45 7.80
C ASP A 147 4.45 24.64 8.98
N GLY A 148 4.65 23.91 10.09
CA GLY A 148 3.80 23.94 11.28
C GLY A 148 2.60 23.00 11.23
N ASN A 149 2.34 22.35 10.10
CA ASN A 149 1.27 21.36 9.99
C ASN A 149 1.66 20.04 10.67
N ARG A 150 0.66 19.19 10.91
CA ARG A 150 0.86 17.81 11.36
C ARG A 150 0.18 16.86 10.39
N VAL A 151 0.84 15.76 10.08
CA VAL A 151 0.28 14.71 9.22
C VAL A 151 0.32 13.36 9.93
N HIS A 152 -0.74 12.57 9.76
CA HIS A 152 -0.78 11.21 10.28
C HIS A 152 0.20 10.31 9.49
N LEU A 153 1.00 9.50 10.19
CA LEU A 153 2.06 8.66 9.61
C LEU A 153 1.57 7.73 8.49
N LEU A 154 0.30 7.32 8.52
CA LEU A 154 -0.27 6.46 7.48
C LEU A 154 -0.46 7.15 6.12
N HIS A 155 -0.35 8.48 6.06
CA HIS A 155 -0.30 9.21 4.79
C HIS A 155 1.11 9.30 4.19
N CYS A 156 2.14 8.83 4.91
CA CYS A 156 3.54 9.07 4.60
C CYS A 156 4.24 7.87 3.93
N PHE A 157 3.47 6.88 3.47
CA PHE A 157 4.01 5.70 2.81
C PHE A 157 3.18 5.31 1.59
N ALA A 158 3.77 4.54 0.69
CA ALA A 158 3.05 3.89 -0.39
C ALA A 158 2.73 2.44 -0.02
N LEU A 159 1.45 2.07 -0.07
CA LEU A 159 1.04 0.68 0.10
C LEU A 159 1.13 -0.01 -1.26
N VAL A 160 2.08 -0.94 -1.36
CA VAL A 160 2.40 -1.67 -2.58
C VAL A 160 2.22 -3.15 -2.32
N ASN A 161 1.40 -3.82 -3.10
CA ASN A 161 1.37 -5.28 -3.15
C ASN A 161 2.29 -5.76 -4.27
N TYR A 162 2.99 -6.86 -4.01
CA TYR A 162 3.77 -7.56 -5.04
C TYR A 162 2.84 -8.06 -6.16
N LEU A 163 1.67 -8.58 -5.80
CA LEU A 163 0.65 -9.04 -6.74
C LEU A 163 -0.45 -7.98 -6.91
N LEU A 164 -0.78 -7.69 -8.17
CA LEU A 164 -1.90 -6.83 -8.55
C LEU A 164 -3.19 -7.62 -8.79
N CYS A 165 -3.17 -8.92 -8.54
CA CYS A 165 -4.35 -9.77 -8.52
C CYS A 165 -4.27 -10.64 -7.28
N SER A 166 -5.40 -11.14 -6.81
CA SER A 166 -5.41 -12.11 -5.71
C SER A 166 -6.17 -13.38 -6.04
N ALA A 167 -5.71 -14.49 -5.48
CA ALA A 167 -6.29 -15.81 -5.64
C ALA A 167 -6.50 -16.43 -4.26
N HIS A 168 -7.71 -16.90 -3.94
CA HIS A 168 -8.03 -17.40 -2.60
C HIS A 168 -8.79 -18.73 -2.66
N SER A 169 -8.33 -19.76 -1.93
CA SER A 169 -9.10 -20.98 -1.68
C SER A 169 -10.28 -20.68 -0.77
N HIS A 170 -11.49 -20.80 -1.26
CA HIS A 170 -12.74 -20.64 -0.52
C HIS A 170 -13.10 -19.21 -0.07
N GLN A 171 -14.40 -18.97 0.05
CA GLN A 171 -14.99 -17.66 0.38
C GLN A 171 -14.59 -17.08 1.75
N ARG A 172 -13.93 -17.86 2.62
CA ARG A 172 -13.59 -17.44 4.00
C ARG A 172 -12.08 -17.35 4.29
N SER A 173 -11.21 -17.89 3.44
CA SER A 173 -9.76 -17.76 3.65
C SER A 173 -9.30 -16.39 3.17
N LYS A 174 -8.48 -15.71 3.99
CA LYS A 174 -7.71 -14.53 3.57
C LYS A 174 -6.29 -14.89 3.13
N ARG A 175 -5.95 -16.18 3.17
CA ARG A 175 -4.64 -16.70 2.74
C ARG A 175 -4.64 -16.79 1.22
N GLY A 176 -3.78 -15.98 0.61
CA GLY A 176 -3.60 -15.99 -0.83
C GLY A 176 -2.88 -17.26 -1.33
N GLU A 177 -3.32 -17.74 -2.48
CA GLU A 177 -2.84 -18.93 -3.17
C GLU A 177 -2.13 -18.56 -4.47
N SER A 178 -1.32 -17.51 -4.43
CA SER A 178 -0.57 -17.08 -5.61
C SER A 178 0.30 -18.21 -6.16
N THR A 179 0.31 -18.34 -7.48
CA THR A 179 1.12 -19.34 -8.18
C THR A 179 2.51 -18.79 -8.51
N ALA A 180 3.46 -19.67 -8.84
CA ALA A 180 4.77 -19.23 -9.33
C ALA A 180 4.65 -18.40 -10.63
N THR A 181 3.69 -18.74 -11.48
CA THR A 181 3.35 -17.99 -12.71
C THR A 181 2.87 -16.58 -12.39
N MET A 182 1.92 -16.44 -11.45
CA MET A 182 1.43 -15.14 -11.01
C MET A 182 2.56 -14.26 -10.46
N ARG A 183 3.42 -14.83 -9.61
CA ARG A 183 4.55 -14.11 -9.04
C ARG A 183 5.52 -13.63 -10.12
N ARG A 184 5.93 -14.52 -11.03
CA ARG A 184 6.82 -14.18 -12.15
C ARG A 184 6.25 -13.08 -13.03
N ASN A 185 4.96 -13.18 -13.36
CA ASN A 185 4.30 -12.21 -14.24
C ASN A 185 4.11 -10.86 -13.56
N CYS A 186 3.77 -10.81 -12.26
CA CYS A 186 3.60 -9.55 -11.54
C CYS A 186 4.93 -8.82 -11.25
N LEU A 187 6.08 -9.51 -11.32
CA LEU A 187 7.39 -8.90 -11.10
C LEU A 187 7.62 -7.67 -12.00
N VAL A 188 7.14 -7.68 -13.25
CA VAL A 188 7.29 -6.54 -14.17
C VAL A 188 6.56 -5.30 -13.66
N HIS A 189 5.35 -5.47 -13.14
CA HIS A 189 4.55 -4.37 -12.60
C HIS A 189 5.10 -3.90 -11.25
N PHE A 190 5.55 -4.82 -10.42
CA PHE A 190 6.21 -4.47 -9.16
C PHE A 190 7.49 -3.67 -9.40
N ARG A 191 8.33 -4.08 -10.35
CA ARG A 191 9.56 -3.35 -10.71
C ARG A 191 9.26 -1.94 -11.21
N ALA A 192 8.34 -1.80 -12.16
CA ALA A 192 7.92 -0.49 -12.65
C ALA A 192 7.34 0.40 -11.53
N THR A 193 6.58 -0.19 -10.60
CA THR A 193 6.07 0.53 -9.42
C THR A 193 7.21 1.07 -8.56
N LEU A 194 8.23 0.27 -8.28
CA LEU A 194 9.40 0.71 -7.49
C LEU A 194 10.25 1.74 -8.24
N GLU A 195 10.41 1.60 -9.56
CA GLU A 195 11.12 2.59 -10.39
C GLU A 195 10.42 3.96 -10.36
N ILE A 196 9.08 3.99 -10.47
CA ILE A 196 8.28 5.22 -10.41
C ILE A 196 8.29 5.82 -9.00
N LEU A 197 8.13 4.99 -7.98
CA LEU A 197 8.07 5.43 -6.58
C LEU A 197 9.46 5.82 -6.04
N ALA A 198 10.52 5.21 -6.55
CA ALA A 198 11.91 5.40 -6.14
C ALA A 198 12.10 5.41 -4.60
N PRO A 199 11.66 4.36 -3.88
CA PRO A 199 11.73 4.34 -2.43
C PRO A 199 13.17 4.40 -1.90
N THR A 200 13.32 4.98 -0.72
CA THR A 200 14.58 4.91 0.06
C THR A 200 14.50 3.94 1.23
N VAL A 201 13.28 3.54 1.62
CA VAL A 201 13.01 2.52 2.64
C VAL A 201 11.94 1.58 2.13
N ILE A 202 12.18 0.28 2.27
CA ILE A 202 11.21 -0.77 1.95
C ILE A 202 10.94 -1.58 3.22
N ILE A 203 9.68 -1.61 3.66
CA ILE A 203 9.20 -2.46 4.75
C ILE A 203 8.44 -3.62 4.12
N VAL A 204 8.88 -4.85 4.35
CA VAL A 204 8.16 -6.04 3.86
C VAL A 204 7.27 -6.55 4.99
N GLY A 205 5.96 -6.57 4.76
CA GLY A 205 4.95 -7.02 5.72
C GLY A 205 4.23 -8.27 5.23
N GLY A 206 4.37 -9.37 5.95
CA GLY A 206 3.68 -10.64 5.70
C GLY A 206 4.03 -11.67 6.77
N SER A 207 3.20 -12.70 6.90
CA SER A 207 3.58 -13.93 7.62
C SER A 207 4.36 -14.82 6.67
N THR A 208 5.56 -15.24 7.06
CA THR A 208 6.23 -16.42 6.48
C THR A 208 5.37 -17.65 6.62
#